data_AF-G0YC89-F1
#
_entry.id   AF-G0YC89-F1
#
_cell.length_a   1.000
_cell.length_b   1.000
_cell.length_c   1.000
_cell.angle_alpha   90.00
_cell.angle_beta   90.00
_cell.angle_gamma   90.00
#
_symmetry.space_group_name_H-M   'P 1'
#
loop_
_entity.id
_entity.type
_entity.pdbx_description
1 polymer ?
#
loop_
_entity_poly.entity_id
_entity_poly.type
_entity_poly.pdbx_seq_one_letter_code
_entity_poly.pdbx_strand_id
1 'polypeptide(L)'
;KKPKGIVLTLVVNWLIKPFTMALLGWLFFRYLFVDWVDPQTATEYIAGMILLGVAPCTAMVFVWSQLTKGDPNYTLVQVSVNDIIMIFAFAPISALLLGVSDIIVPWSTLLLSVALYVLLPLLAGVWTRRLFARK
;
A
#
# COMPACT_ATOMS: atom_id res chain seq x y z
N LYS A 1 2.71 16.07 -20.63
CA LYS A 1 3.82 15.27 -20.04
C LYS A 1 4.39 16.01 -18.82
N LYS A 2 4.05 15.59 -17.58
CA LYS A 2 4.59 16.17 -16.34
C LYS A 2 5.18 15.05 -15.45
N PRO A 3 6.32 14.43 -15.82
CA PRO A 3 6.81 13.22 -15.15
C PRO A 3 7.33 13.46 -13.73
N LYS A 4 7.77 14.69 -13.41
CA LYS A 4 8.39 15.02 -12.13
C LYS A 4 7.47 14.75 -10.93
N GLY A 5 6.17 15.05 -11.06
CA GLY A 5 5.21 14.84 -9.97
C GLY A 5 4.92 13.35 -9.71
N ILE A 6 4.86 12.54 -10.77
CA ILE A 6 4.68 11.09 -10.65
C ILE A 6 5.91 10.47 -9.97
N VAL A 7 7.12 10.81 -10.42
CA VAL A 7 8.37 10.29 -9.82
C VAL A 7 8.46 10.66 -8.34
N LEU A 8 8.19 11.91 -7.98
CA LEU A 8 8.18 12.34 -6.58
C LEU A 8 7.18 11.52 -5.75
N THR A 9 5.96 11.35 -6.26
CA THR A 9 4.93 10.56 -5.57
C THR A 9 5.38 9.11 -5.39
N LEU A 10 5.99 8.50 -6.40
CA LEU A 10 6.47 7.12 -6.32
C LEU A 10 7.58 6.97 -5.27
N VAL A 11 8.55 7.88 -5.25
CA VAL A 11 9.61 7.90 -4.24
C VAL A 11 9.00 8.02 -2.84
N VAL A 12 8.10 8.97 -2.63
CA VAL A 12 7.46 9.17 -1.32
C VAL A 12 6.66 7.93 -0.90
N ASN A 13 5.84 7.39 -1.80
CA ASN A 13 4.95 6.27 -1.47
C ASN A 13 5.68 4.96 -1.22
N TRP A 14 6.76 4.69 -1.95
CA TRP A 14 7.42 3.38 -1.93
C TRP A 14 8.72 3.38 -1.13
N LEU A 15 9.43 4.50 -1.02
CA LEU A 15 10.72 4.58 -0.30
C LEU A 15 10.64 5.33 1.03
N ILE A 16 9.74 6.30 1.18
CA ILE A 16 9.69 7.11 2.41
C ILE A 16 8.59 6.58 3.34
N LYS A 17 7.35 6.56 2.86
CA LYS A 17 6.15 6.24 3.66
C LYS A 17 6.25 4.91 4.42
N PRO A 18 6.65 3.77 3.81
CA PRO A 18 6.66 2.48 4.52
C PRO A 18 7.65 2.46 5.67
N PHE A 19 8.84 3.04 5.45
CA PHE A 19 9.91 3.08 6.44
C PHE A 19 9.59 4.07 7.57
N THR A 20 9.01 5.22 7.24
CA THR A 20 8.56 6.18 8.26
C THR A 20 7.46 5.59 9.13
N MET A 21 6.53 4.82 8.55
CA MET A 21 5.45 4.18 9.32
C MET A 21 5.97 3.04 10.21
N ALA A 22 6.93 2.26 9.71
CA ALA A 22 7.59 1.24 10.51
C ALA A 22 8.36 1.85 11.69
N LEU A 23 9.12 2.92 11.44
CA LEU A 23 9.86 3.64 12.48
C LEU A 23 8.93 4.26 13.53
N LEU A 24 7.87 4.94 13.09
CA LEU A 24 6.87 5.51 13.99
C LEU A 24 6.21 4.41 14.82
N GLY A 25 5.85 3.29 14.20
CA GLY A 25 5.25 2.19 14.91
C GLY A 25 6.16 1.59 15.96
N TRP A 26 7.42 1.35 15.61
CA TRP A 26 8.44 0.89 16.54
C TRP A 26 8.66 1.89 17.69
N LEU A 27 8.83 3.18 17.39
CA LEU A 27 9.07 4.22 18.40
C LEU A 27 7.91 4.34 19.39
N PHE A 28 6.67 4.34 18.89
CA PHE A 28 5.51 4.51 19.74
C PHE A 28 5.28 3.28 20.61
N PHE A 29 5.26 2.07 20.03
CA PHE A 29 4.85 0.88 20.76
C PHE A 29 5.99 0.16 21.50
N ARG A 30 7.27 0.42 21.16
CA ARG A 30 8.42 -0.14 21.89
C ARG A 30 9.20 0.85 22.75
N TYR A 31 8.88 2.15 22.71
CA TYR A 31 9.57 3.14 23.54
C TYR A 31 8.61 4.05 24.32
N LEU A 32 7.66 4.70 23.64
CA LEU A 32 6.78 5.69 24.29
C LEU A 32 5.63 5.07 25.09
N PHE A 33 5.04 3.98 24.60
CA PHE A 33 3.84 3.35 25.18
C PHE A 33 4.10 1.95 25.77
N VAL A 34 5.36 1.62 26.06
CA VAL A 34 5.76 0.31 26.62
C VAL A 34 5.02 -0.03 27.91
N ASP A 35 4.80 0.95 28.78
CA ASP A 35 4.13 0.70 30.07
C ASP A 35 2.60 0.57 29.93
N TRP A 36 2.03 0.93 28.77
CA TRP A 36 0.60 1.01 28.54
C TRP A 36 0.06 -0.11 27.63
N VAL A 37 0.95 -0.82 26.91
CA VAL A 37 0.56 -1.81 25.91
C VAL A 37 1.32 -3.10 26.15
N ASP A 38 0.57 -4.21 26.18
CA ASP A 38 1.17 -5.53 26.29
C ASP A 38 2.13 -5.81 25.11
N PRO A 39 3.30 -6.41 25.34
CA PRO A 39 4.30 -6.67 24.30
C PRO A 39 3.77 -7.46 23.08
N GLN A 40 2.82 -8.38 23.27
CA GLN A 40 2.20 -9.10 22.15
C GLN A 40 1.34 -8.15 21.31
N THR A 41 0.45 -7.39 21.94
CA THR A 41 -0.45 -6.48 21.21
C THR A 41 0.32 -5.33 20.55
N ALA A 42 1.40 -4.85 21.18
CA ALA A 42 2.33 -3.88 20.59
C ALA A 42 2.92 -4.39 19.26
N THR A 43 3.29 -5.66 19.19
CA THR A 43 3.85 -6.28 17.98
C THR A 43 2.80 -6.36 16.87
N GLU A 44 1.56 -6.71 17.19
CA GLU A 44 0.44 -6.72 16.23
C GLU A 44 0.11 -5.32 15.70
N TYR A 45 0.14 -4.30 16.56
CA TYR A 45 -0.08 -2.91 16.13
C TYR A 45 1.04 -2.40 15.22
N ILE A 46 2.29 -2.75 15.50
CA ILE A 46 3.43 -2.45 14.61
C ILE A 46 3.19 -3.12 13.24
N ALA A 47 2.77 -4.38 13.21
CA ALA A 47 2.44 -5.07 11.97
C ALA A 47 1.36 -4.35 11.17
N GLY A 48 0.27 -3.96 11.85
CA GLY A 48 -0.84 -3.22 11.25
C GLY A 48 -0.40 -1.88 10.65
N MET A 49 0.42 -1.11 11.37
CA MET A 49 0.95 0.16 10.86
C MET A 49 1.88 -0.01 9.66
N ILE A 50 2.71 -1.05 9.64
CA ILE A 50 3.56 -1.37 8.49
C ILE A 50 2.68 -1.68 7.27
N LEU A 51 1.68 -2.55 7.42
CA LEU A 51 0.76 -2.91 6.34
C LEU A 51 -0.01 -1.68 5.80
N LEU A 52 -0.49 -0.80 6.68
CA LEU A 52 -1.12 0.47 6.32
C LEU A 52 -0.14 1.46 5.65
N GLY A 53 1.13 1.41 6.06
CA GLY A 53 2.21 2.22 5.48
C GLY A 53 2.52 1.81 4.05
N VAL A 54 2.60 0.51 3.77
CA VAL A 54 2.89 -0.02 2.43
C VAL A 54 1.71 0.14 1.47
N ALA A 55 0.46 0.05 1.95
CA ALA A 55 -0.71 0.20 1.12
C ALA A 55 -0.91 1.66 0.63
N PRO A 56 -0.85 1.96 -0.67
CA PRO A 56 -1.27 3.26 -1.20
C PRO A 56 -2.79 3.39 -1.15
N CYS A 57 -3.30 4.60 -0.90
CA CYS A 57 -4.72 4.87 -1.10
C CYS A 57 -4.94 5.33 -2.55
N THR A 58 -5.93 4.75 -3.22
CA THR A 58 -6.12 4.93 -4.68
C THR A 58 -7.42 5.69 -4.97
N ALA A 59 -8.53 5.28 -4.35
CA ALA A 59 -9.83 5.93 -4.52
C ALA A 59 -9.87 7.34 -3.92
N MET A 60 -9.33 7.53 -2.71
CA MET A 60 -9.40 8.81 -2.00
C MET A 60 -8.63 9.92 -2.74
N VAL A 61 -7.58 9.57 -3.49
CA VAL A 61 -6.78 10.54 -4.27
C VAL A 61 -7.63 11.23 -5.34
N PHE A 62 -8.62 10.55 -5.93
CA PHE A 62 -9.55 11.17 -6.87
C PHE A 62 -10.42 12.23 -6.21
N VAL A 63 -10.92 11.97 -5.01
CA VAL A 63 -11.72 12.93 -4.24
C VAL A 63 -10.88 14.16 -3.89
N TRP A 64 -9.66 13.96 -3.37
CA TRP A 64 -8.74 15.06 -3.10
C TRP A 64 -8.37 15.87 -4.35
N SER A 65 -8.14 15.19 -5.47
CA SER A 65 -7.90 15.84 -6.76
C SER A 65 -9.10 16.69 -7.17
N GLN A 66 -10.33 16.22 -6.99
CA GLN A 66 -11.52 17.02 -7.31
C GLN A 66 -11.65 18.24 -6.39
N LEU A 67 -11.46 18.07 -5.07
CA LEU A 67 -11.55 19.16 -4.09
C LEU A 67 -10.52 20.27 -4.35
N THR A 68 -9.34 19.90 -4.86
CA THR A 68 -8.25 20.83 -5.16
C THR A 68 -8.26 21.37 -6.60
N LYS A 69 -9.31 21.08 -7.39
CA LYS A 69 -9.42 21.43 -8.82
C LYS A 69 -8.24 20.88 -9.66
N GLY A 70 -7.74 19.71 -9.28
CA GLY A 70 -6.69 18.97 -9.98
C GLY A 70 -7.17 18.31 -11.27
N ASP A 71 -6.22 17.86 -12.09
CA ASP A 71 -6.47 17.22 -13.39
C ASP A 71 -6.81 15.72 -13.20
N PRO A 72 -8.05 15.28 -13.50
CA PRO A 72 -8.47 13.89 -13.33
C PRO A 72 -7.68 12.91 -14.20
N ASN A 73 -7.26 13.32 -15.41
CA ASN A 73 -6.49 12.46 -16.31
C ASN A 73 -5.09 12.23 -15.76
N TYR A 74 -4.48 13.28 -15.20
CA TYR A 74 -3.18 13.16 -14.54
C TYR A 74 -3.27 12.27 -13.29
N THR A 75 -4.30 12.47 -12.46
CA THR A 75 -4.55 11.65 -11.28
C THR A 75 -4.78 10.18 -11.64
N LEU A 76 -5.53 9.91 -12.72
CA LEU A 76 -5.74 8.55 -13.22
C LEU A 76 -4.44 7.86 -13.63
N VAL A 77 -3.57 8.56 -14.36
CA VAL A 77 -2.25 8.03 -14.73
C VAL A 77 -1.41 7.76 -13.48
N GLN A 78 -1.39 8.69 -12.52
CA GLN A 78 -0.64 8.54 -11.27
C GLN A 78 -1.12 7.34 -10.44
N VAL A 79 -2.42 7.16 -10.27
CA VAL A 79 -3.01 6.03 -9.55
C VAL A 79 -2.73 4.71 -10.28
N SER A 80 -2.92 4.68 -11.61
CA SER A 80 -2.66 3.46 -12.40
C SER A 80 -1.21 2.99 -12.30
N VAL A 81 -0.25 3.92 -12.32
CA VAL A 81 1.17 3.57 -12.16
C VAL A 81 1.44 3.05 -10.75
N ASN A 82 0.80 3.62 -9.73
CA ASN A 82 0.93 3.17 -8.35
C ASN A 82 0.40 1.73 -8.18
N ASP A 83 -0.78 1.43 -8.75
CA ASP A 83 -1.40 0.09 -8.68
C ASP A 83 -0.54 -0.98 -9.36
N ILE A 84 0.07 -0.66 -10.50
CA ILE A 84 0.99 -1.58 -11.19
C ILE A 84 2.19 -1.90 -10.28
N ILE A 85 2.79 -0.88 -9.66
CA ILE A 85 3.92 -1.08 -8.75
C ILE A 85 3.47 -1.88 -7.53
N MET A 86 2.27 -1.66 -7.03
CA MET A 86 1.72 -2.35 -5.86
C MET A 86 1.71 -3.87 -6.02
N ILE A 87 1.35 -4.38 -7.19
CA ILE A 87 1.33 -5.83 -7.48
C ILE A 87 2.70 -6.49 -7.18
N PHE A 88 3.79 -5.78 -7.49
CA PHE A 88 5.14 -6.33 -7.36
C PHE A 88 5.86 -5.89 -6.08
N ALA A 89 5.61 -4.67 -5.59
CA ALA A 89 6.36 -4.06 -4.50
C ALA A 89 5.69 -4.26 -3.13
N PHE A 90 4.37 -4.43 -3.07
CA PHE A 90 3.65 -4.56 -1.79
C PHE A 90 4.12 -5.76 -0.98
N ALA A 91 4.15 -6.95 -1.58
CA ALA A 91 4.51 -8.18 -0.87
C ALA A 91 6.00 -8.18 -0.44
N PRO A 92 6.98 -7.85 -1.30
CA PRO A 92 8.38 -7.80 -0.88
C PRO A 92 8.68 -6.76 0.19
N ILE A 93 8.12 -5.54 0.09
CA ILE A 93 8.38 -4.48 1.07
C ILE A 93 7.72 -4.80 2.41
N SER A 94 6.49 -5.32 2.39
CA SER A 94 5.81 -5.77 3.62
C SER A 94 6.58 -6.91 4.28
N ALA A 95 7.03 -7.90 3.51
CA ALA A 95 7.82 -9.03 4.04
C ALA A 95 9.16 -8.56 4.63
N LEU A 96 9.84 -7.61 3.98
CA LEU A 96 11.08 -7.02 4.48
C LEU A 96 10.86 -6.31 5.83
N LEU A 97 9.89 -5.40 5.91
CA LEU A 97 9.63 -4.59 7.10
C LEU A 97 9.07 -5.42 8.27
N LEU A 98 8.21 -6.40 8.00
CA LEU A 98 7.67 -7.31 9.00
C LEU A 98 8.71 -8.34 9.47
N GLY A 99 9.57 -8.80 8.56
CA GLY A 99 10.68 -9.71 8.89
C GLY A 99 11.73 -9.05 9.80
N VAL A 100 11.98 -7.75 9.62
CA VAL A 100 12.83 -6.95 10.55
C VAL A 100 12.18 -6.80 11.94
N SER A 101 10.86 -7.01 12.05
CA SER A 101 10.10 -6.90 13.30
C SER A 101 9.84 -8.25 13.99
N ASP A 102 10.49 -9.34 13.55
CA ASP A 102 10.32 -10.73 14.02
C ASP A 102 8.90 -11.30 13.86
N ILE A 103 8.12 -10.77 12.91
CA ILE A 103 6.75 -11.22 12.65
C ILE A 103 6.78 -12.22 11.49
N ILE A 104 6.65 -13.50 11.81
CA ILE A 104 6.64 -14.59 10.83
C ILE A 104 5.28 -14.59 10.11
N VAL A 105 5.24 -14.01 8.91
CA VAL A 105 4.06 -14.11 8.04
C VAL A 105 4.22 -15.33 7.11
N PRO A 106 3.24 -16.26 7.08
CA PRO A 106 3.28 -17.38 6.16
C PRO A 106 3.24 -16.89 4.71
N TRP A 107 4.27 -17.21 3.93
CA TRP A 107 4.35 -16.86 2.50
C TRP A 107 3.17 -17.38 1.68
N SER A 108 2.63 -18.54 2.07
CA SER A 108 1.43 -19.11 1.47
C SER A 108 0.22 -18.19 1.61
N THR A 109 0.01 -17.60 2.80
CA THR A 109 -1.12 -16.69 3.07
C THR A 109 -0.97 -15.36 2.33
N LEU A 110 0.25 -14.82 2.26
CA LEU A 110 0.53 -13.60 1.50
C LEU A 110 0.25 -13.79 0.00
N LEU A 111 0.79 -14.86 -0.60
CA LEU A 111 0.60 -15.18 -2.01
C LEU A 111 -0.88 -15.46 -2.34
N LEU A 112 -1.57 -16.21 -1.48
CA LEU A 112 -3.00 -16.51 -1.65
C LEU A 112 -3.84 -15.24 -1.54
N SER A 113 -3.49 -14.32 -0.63
CA SER A 113 -4.17 -13.02 -0.48
C SER A 113 -3.96 -12.13 -1.71
N VAL A 114 -2.75 -12.05 -2.25
CA VAL A 114 -2.48 -11.31 -3.51
C VAL A 114 -3.24 -11.94 -4.68
N ALA A 115 -3.28 -13.26 -4.77
CA ALA A 115 -4.02 -13.97 -5.81
C ALA A 115 -5.54 -13.68 -5.75
N LEU A 116 -6.14 -13.81 -4.57
CA LEU A 116 -7.58 -13.65 -4.37
C LEU A 116 -8.03 -12.18 -4.39
N TYR A 117 -7.29 -11.27 -3.77
CA TYR A 117 -7.74 -9.88 -3.59
C TYR A 117 -7.22 -8.90 -4.64
N VAL A 118 -6.14 -9.23 -5.35
CA VAL A 118 -5.56 -8.35 -6.37
C VAL A 118 -5.73 -8.93 -7.77
N LEU A 119 -5.19 -10.13 -8.02
CA LEU A 119 -5.18 -10.74 -9.35
C LEU A 119 -6.59 -11.10 -9.84
N LEU A 120 -7.39 -11.78 -9.02
CA LEU A 120 -8.72 -12.24 -9.42
C LEU A 120 -9.68 -11.07 -9.78
N PRO A 121 -9.79 -9.99 -8.97
CA PRO A 121 -10.59 -8.82 -9.33
C PRO A 121 -10.09 -8.10 -10.58
N LEU A 122 -8.77 -8.00 -10.78
CA LEU A 122 -8.19 -7.41 -11.98
C LEU A 122 -8.58 -8.19 -13.24
N LEU A 123 -8.45 -9.52 -13.20
CA LEU A 123 -8.82 -10.39 -14.31
C LEU A 123 -10.33 -10.32 -14.61
N ALA A 124 -11.17 -10.37 -13.56
CA ALA A 124 -12.61 -10.23 -13.70
C ALA A 124 -13.00 -8.86 -14.28
N GLY A 125 -12.34 -7.79 -13.85
CA GLY A 125 -12.54 -6.43 -14.38
C GLY A 125 -12.14 -6.31 -15.85
N VAL A 126 -11.02 -6.89 -16.26
CA VAL A 126 -10.60 -6.93 -17.68
C VAL A 126 -11.59 -7.75 -18.51
N TRP A 127 -12.04 -8.89 -17.99
CA TRP A 127 -12.96 -9.78 -18.70
C TRP A 127 -14.34 -9.13 -18.90
N THR A 128 -14.93 -8.59 -17.83
CA THR A 128 -16.19 -7.84 -17.90
C THR A 128 -16.10 -6.62 -18.81
N ARG A 129 -15.00 -5.85 -18.76
CA ARG A 129 -14.78 -4.73 -19.67
C ARG A 129 -14.69 -5.17 -21.12
N ARG A 130 -14.03 -6.29 -21.42
CA ARG A 130 -13.98 -6.83 -22.81
C ARG A 130 -15.35 -7.31 -23.30
N LEU A 131 -16.17 -7.85 -22.41
CA LEU A 131 -17.53 -8.30 -22.71
C LEU A 131 -18.49 -7.14 -23.00
N PHE A 132 -18.43 -6.06 -22.22
CA PHE A 132 -19.43 -4.99 -22.28
C PHE A 132 -18.98 -3.70 -22.96
N ALA A 133 -17.67 -3.37 -23.01
CA ALA A 133 -17.19 -2.13 -23.63
C ALA A 133 -17.10 -2.15 -25.16
N ARG A 134 -17.64 -3.20 -25.81
CA ARG A 134 -17.79 -3.33 -27.27
C ARG A 134 -19.23 -3.07 -27.76
N LYS A 135 -20.14 -2.65 -26.88
CA LYS A 135 -21.41 -2.00 -27.26
C LYS A 135 -21.32 -0.52 -26.96
#